data_AF-A0A958L7E1-F1
#
_entry.id   AF-A0A958L7E1-F1
#
_cell.length_a   1.000
_cell.length_b   1.000
_cell.length_c   1.000
_cell.angle_alpha   90.00
_cell.angle_beta   90.00
_cell.angle_gamma   90.00
#
_symmetry.space_group_name_H-M   'P 1'
#
loop_
_entity.id
_entity.type
_entity.pdbx_description
1 polymer ?
#
loop_
_entity_poly.entity_id
_entity_poly.type
_entity_poly.pdbx_seq_one_letter_code
_entity_poly.pdbx_strand_id
1 'polypeptide(L)'
;MKYSKSQKMSLKNSGQMVIEMILVMTVLIAIIGALRTTLKQNEAFKTLVQGPWQVLSGMIVAGYWKSPDQAVKLHPALHRNHGSLEGEPAN
;
A
#
# COMPACT_ATOMS: atom_id res chain seq x y z
N MET A 1 -46.77 -9.27 45.20
CA MET A 1 -46.48 -8.25 44.16
C MET A 1 -46.34 -8.93 42.80
N LYS A 2 -47.39 -8.88 41.96
CA LYS A 2 -47.35 -9.44 40.58
C LYS A 2 -47.06 -8.30 39.61
N TYR A 3 -45.86 -8.26 39.03
CA TYR A 3 -45.50 -7.29 38.00
C TYR A 3 -46.28 -7.55 36.70
N SER A 4 -46.91 -6.50 36.18
CA SER A 4 -47.68 -6.50 34.93
C SER A 4 -46.79 -6.85 33.73
N LYS A 5 -47.30 -7.65 32.78
CA LYS A 5 -46.57 -8.16 31.59
C LYS A 5 -45.85 -7.06 30.80
N SER A 6 -46.40 -5.84 30.78
CA SER A 6 -45.81 -4.68 30.10
C SER A 6 -44.45 -4.27 30.69
N GLN A 7 -44.31 -4.26 32.02
CA GLN A 7 -43.03 -3.93 32.67
C GLN A 7 -41.94 -4.98 32.41
N LYS A 8 -42.29 -6.27 32.27
CA LYS A 8 -41.33 -7.33 31.92
C LYS A 8 -40.82 -7.22 30.48
N MET A 9 -41.59 -6.62 29.58
CA MET A 9 -41.20 -6.41 28.18
C MET A 9 -40.22 -5.24 28.03
N SER A 10 -40.42 -4.16 28.79
CA SER A 10 -39.51 -3.00 28.78
C SER A 10 -38.09 -3.34 29.26
N LEU A 11 -37.95 -4.19 30.29
CA LEU A 11 -36.64 -4.65 30.79
C LEU A 11 -35.90 -5.55 29.81
N LYS A 12 -36.62 -6.32 28.98
CA LYS A 12 -36.03 -7.16 27.93
C LYS A 12 -35.40 -6.33 26.81
N ASN A 13 -36.06 -5.23 26.41
CA ASN A 13 -35.60 -4.38 25.31
C ASN A 13 -34.30 -3.64 25.65
N SER A 14 -34.09 -3.25 26.92
CA SER A 14 -32.86 -2.56 27.35
C SER A 14 -31.61 -3.44 27.26
N GLY A 15 -31.71 -4.71 27.67
CA GLY A 15 -30.61 -5.67 27.58
C GLY A 15 -30.32 -6.10 26.14
N GLN A 16 -31.38 -6.22 25.32
CA GLN A 16 -31.25 -6.53 23.90
C GLN A 16 -30.48 -5.43 23.14
N MET A 17 -30.74 -4.15 23.44
CA MET A 17 -30.05 -3.02 22.81
C MET A 17 -28.53 -3.04 23.06
N VAL A 18 -28.11 -3.41 24.27
CA VAL A 18 -26.67 -3.51 24.60
C VAL A 18 -26.00 -4.63 23.80
N ILE A 19 -26.67 -5.79 23.70
CA ILE A 19 -26.16 -6.93 22.93
C ILE A 19 -26.10 -6.60 21.44
N GLU A 20 -27.10 -5.92 20.89
CA GLU A 20 -27.12 -5.46 19.51
C GLU A 20 -25.98 -4.48 19.20
N MET A 21 -25.71 -3.52 20.10
CA MET A 21 -24.58 -2.61 19.91
C MET A 21 -23.23 -3.33 19.92
N ILE A 22 -23.03 -4.29 20.82
CA ILE A 22 -21.80 -5.09 20.85
C ILE A 22 -21.65 -5.89 19.54
N LEU A 23 -22.75 -6.45 19.04
CA LEU A 23 -22.75 -7.23 17.80
C LEU A 23 -22.45 -6.36 16.57
N VAL A 24 -22.98 -5.14 16.52
CA VAL A 24 -22.62 -4.16 15.48
C VAL A 24 -21.14 -3.76 15.59
N MET A 25 -20.63 -3.54 16.80
CA MET A 25 -19.21 -3.19 17.01
C MET A 25 -18.27 -4.32 16.57
N THR A 26 -18.58 -5.58 16.87
CA THR A 26 -17.73 -6.71 16.45
C THR A 26 -17.73 -6.89 14.94
N VAL A 27 -18.88 -6.72 14.28
CA VAL A 27 -18.99 -6.72 12.81
C VAL A 27 -18.17 -5.58 12.20
N LEU A 28 -18.25 -4.37 12.75
CA LEU A 28 -17.45 -3.23 12.28
C LEU A 28 -15.95 -3.47 12.43
N ILE A 29 -15.51 -4.04 13.54
CA ILE A 29 -14.10 -4.39 13.76
C ILE A 29 -13.64 -5.42 12.72
N ALA A 30 -14.46 -6.43 12.42
CA ALA A 30 -14.17 -7.43 11.40
C ALA A 30 -14.05 -6.81 9.99
N ILE A 31 -14.97 -5.91 9.64
CA ILE A 31 -14.94 -5.18 8.35
C ILE A 31 -13.68 -4.32 8.24
N ILE A 32 -13.33 -3.57 9.28
CA ILE A 32 -12.12 -2.74 9.30
C ILE A 32 -10.87 -3.62 9.17
N GLY A 33 -10.84 -4.78 9.83
CA GLY A 33 -9.77 -5.76 9.70
C GLY A 33 -9.59 -6.24 8.26
N ALA A 34 -10.69 -6.62 7.60
CA ALA A 34 -10.69 -7.03 6.20
C ALA A 34 -10.27 -5.89 5.25
N LEU A 35 -10.72 -4.66 5.51
CA LEU A 35 -10.33 -3.52 4.69
C LEU A 35 -8.83 -3.25 4.77
N ARG A 36 -8.22 -3.39 5.95
CA ARG A 36 -6.78 -3.21 6.16
C ARG A 36 -5.96 -4.25 5.39
N THR A 37 -6.43 -5.50 5.31
CA THR A 37 -5.72 -6.53 4.54
C THR A 37 -5.83 -6.26 3.04
N THR A 38 -7.00 -5.89 2.54
CA THR A 38 -7.19 -5.50 1.13
C THR A 38 -6.36 -4.27 0.76
N LEU A 39 -6.29 -3.25 1.61
CA LEU A 39 -5.48 -2.05 1.35
C LEU A 39 -3.98 -2.33 1.38
N LYS A 40 -3.50 -3.24 2.24
CA LYS A 40 -2.10 -3.69 2.24
C LYS A 40 -1.74 -4.51 1.00
N GLN A 41 -2.69 -5.29 0.49
CA GLN A 41 -2.55 -6.11 -0.72
C GLN A 41 -2.70 -5.30 -2.01
N ASN A 42 -3.46 -4.19 -1.98
CA ASN A 42 -3.49 -3.23 -3.06
C ASN A 42 -2.15 -2.48 -3.10
N GLU A 43 -1.21 -3.10 -3.80
CA GLU A 43 0.10 -2.54 -4.12
C GLU A 43 -0.01 -1.20 -4.87
N ALA A 44 -1.20 -0.80 -5.33
CA ALA A 44 -1.48 0.50 -5.95
C ALA A 44 -0.90 1.69 -5.16
N PHE A 45 -1.06 1.72 -3.83
CA PHE A 45 -0.47 2.79 -3.01
C PHE A 45 1.06 2.66 -2.88
N LYS A 46 1.58 1.43 -2.85
CA LYS A 46 3.02 1.20 -2.87
C LYS A 46 3.62 1.62 -4.21
N THR A 47 3.02 1.27 -5.35
CA THR A 47 3.48 1.65 -6.69
C THR A 47 3.42 3.15 -6.94
N LEU A 48 2.44 3.86 -6.38
CA LEU A 48 2.33 5.31 -6.53
C LEU A 48 3.54 6.05 -5.90
N VAL A 49 4.02 5.56 -4.75
CA VAL A 49 5.14 6.18 -4.02
C VAL A 49 6.48 5.56 -4.43
N GLN A 50 6.56 4.24 -4.59
CA GLN A 50 7.79 3.53 -4.96
C GLN A 50 8.20 3.81 -6.41
N GLY A 51 7.26 4.03 -7.33
CA GLY A 51 7.57 4.29 -8.74
C GLY A 51 8.51 5.48 -8.94
N PRO A 52 8.15 6.70 -8.50
CA PRO A 52 9.03 7.87 -8.60
C PRO A 52 10.38 7.69 -7.88
N TRP A 53 10.39 7.07 -6.69
CA TRP A 53 11.63 6.82 -5.95
C TRP A 53 12.55 5.80 -6.62
N GLN A 54 12.00 4.78 -7.29
CA GLN A 54 12.78 3.84 -8.10
C GLN A 54 13.41 4.53 -9.31
N VAL A 55 12.67 5.42 -9.97
CA VAL A 55 13.22 6.18 -11.10
C VAL A 55 14.32 7.16 -10.64
N LEU A 56 14.13 7.83 -9.50
CA LEU A 56 15.11 8.75 -8.95
C LEU A 56 16.38 8.03 -8.45
N SER A 57 16.22 6.87 -7.81
CA SER A 57 17.38 6.06 -7.39
C SER A 57 18.21 5.56 -8.59
N GLY A 58 17.59 5.18 -9.71
CA GLY A 58 18.34 4.84 -10.91
C GLY A 58 19.09 6.02 -11.52
N MET A 59 18.56 7.23 -11.39
CA MET A 59 19.29 8.44 -11.78
C MET A 59 20.48 8.70 -10.86
N ILE A 60 20.31 8.57 -9.55
CA ILE A 60 21.41 8.78 -8.60
C ILE A 60 22.54 7.77 -8.86
N VAL A 61 22.21 6.51 -9.15
CA VAL A 61 23.19 5.43 -9.30
C VAL A 61 23.86 5.42 -10.66
N ALA A 62 23.13 5.66 -11.75
CA ALA A 62 23.67 5.51 -13.11
C ALA A 62 23.45 6.70 -14.03
N GLY A 63 22.82 7.78 -13.55
CA GLY A 63 22.55 8.98 -14.34
C GLY A 63 21.36 8.87 -15.29
N TYR A 64 20.61 7.76 -15.26
CA TYR A 64 19.48 7.53 -16.16
C TYR A 64 18.14 7.53 -15.41
N TRP A 65 17.14 8.18 -16.01
CA TRP A 65 15.75 8.24 -15.51
C TRP A 65 14.99 6.92 -15.71
N LYS A 66 15.47 5.85 -15.08
CA LYS A 66 14.90 4.51 -15.13
C LYS A 66 15.02 3.85 -13.75
N SER A 67 14.38 2.70 -13.58
CA SER A 67 14.61 1.91 -12.36
C SER A 67 16.09 1.52 -12.25
N PRO A 68 16.61 1.27 -11.03
CA PRO A 68 18.03 1.00 -10.82
C PRO A 68 18.56 -0.17 -11.67
N ASP A 69 17.77 -1.25 -11.79
CA ASP A 69 18.14 -2.43 -12.58
C ASP A 69 18.32 -2.14 -14.07
N GLN A 70 17.56 -1.19 -14.61
CA GLN A 70 17.68 -0.75 -16.00
C GLN A 70 18.77 0.30 -16.16
N ALA A 71 18.90 1.20 -15.18
CA ALA A 71 19.86 2.29 -15.19
C ALA A 71 21.31 1.77 -15.09
N VAL A 72 21.57 0.76 -14.25
CA VAL A 72 22.91 0.14 -14.11
C VAL A 72 23.43 -0.40 -15.45
N LYS A 73 22.58 -0.99 -16.29
CA LYS A 73 22.98 -1.50 -17.61
C LYS A 73 23.45 -0.40 -18.58
N LEU A 74 22.99 0.83 -18.34
CA LEU A 74 23.34 2.01 -19.14
C LEU A 74 24.47 2.82 -18.50
N HIS A 75 24.99 2.41 -17.33
CA HIS A 75 25.99 3.16 -16.60
C HIS A 75 27.21 3.45 -17.49
N PRO A 76 27.69 4.71 -17.57
CA PRO A 76 28.79 5.09 -18.47
C PRO A 76 30.06 4.27 -18.29
N ALA A 77 30.37 3.85 -17.05
CA ALA A 77 31.52 2.97 -16.78
C ALA A 77 31.41 1.56 -17.40
N LEU A 78 30.21 1.10 -17.75
CA LEU A 78 29.99 -0.16 -18.47
C LEU A 78 29.90 0.06 -19.99
N HIS A 79 29.72 1.31 -20.43
CA HIS A 79 29.76 1.64 -21.85
C HIS A 79 31.22 1.59 -22.31
N ARG A 80 31.52 0.67 -23.24
CA ARG A 80 32.82 0.63 -23.92
C ARG A 80 32.90 1.83 -24.85
N ASN A 81 33.45 2.94 -24.35
CA ASN A 81 33.88 4.03 -25.22
C ASN A 81 34.98 3.48 -26.13
N HIS A 82 34.86 3.67 -27.44
CA HIS A 82 35.98 3.39 -28.33
C HIS A 82 37.14 4.28 -27.90
N GLY A 83 38.31 3.69 -27.60
CA GLY A 83 39.52 4.45 -27.36
C GLY A 83 40.07 4.87 -28.70
N SER A 84 39.78 6.09 -29.15
CA SER A 84 40.45 6.65 -30.34
C SER A 84 41.88 6.99 -29.95
N LEU A 85 42.83 6.10 -30.24
CA LEU A 85 44.25 6.35 -30.05
C LEU A 85 44.84 7.21 -31.17
N GLU A 86 44.16 7.21 -32.33
CA GLU A 86 44.44 8.07 -33.48
C GLU A 86 43.12 8.75 -33.85
N GLY A 87 43.15 10.03 -34.23
CA GLY A 87 41.97 10.88 -34.40
C GLY A 87 41.09 10.52 -35.60
N GLU A 88 40.52 9.32 -35.62
CA GLU A 88 39.48 8.96 -36.57
C GLU A 88 38.14 9.60 -36.15
N PRO A 89 37.38 10.18 -37.10
CA PRO A 89 36.05 10.69 -36.82
C PRO A 89 35.09 9.53 -36.53
N ALA A 90 34.36 9.64 -35.42
CA ALA A 90 33.28 8.72 -35.08
C ALA A 90 32.23 8.74 -36.20
N ASN A 91 32.08 7.59 -36.87
CA ASN A 91 31.08 7.31 -37.87
C ASN A 91 29.73 6.94 -37.25
#